data_AF-A0AAU4UYH2-F1
#
_entry.id   AF-A0AAU4UYH2-F1
#
_cell.length_a   1.000
_cell.length_b   1.000
_cell.length_c   1.000
_cell.angle_alpha   90.00
_cell.angle_beta   90.00
_cell.angle_gamma   90.00
#
_symmetry.space_group_name_H-M   'P 1'
#
loop_
_entity.id
_entity.type
_entity.pdbx_description
1 polymer ?
#
loop_
_entity_poly.entity_id
_entity_poly.type
_entity_poly.pdbx_seq_one_letter_code
_entity_poly.pdbx_strand_id
1 'polypeptide(L)'
;MPPGEAGFAPGEAGSGHGEAEREGPGGRGGGPAAGPARRRAGGDPVKALLHRHRELCERAVDPLEIAAGLEAHGITDRTAARFRHRDVFSLAEELYARSPHEEVAAAAPALVPAGPAAFRGFGYALLPAALACAAAAAGQAWAGAAAVVAVATALVWPGRPGGGRFPYVAHVLAAAVAGWAVYRHGTALAVGLALAVVPGHLVAVAFAAGARARLDGSRTLEDFTDRARPLLLAAVALFTGAAAAAAVLAGTPLPVAVPLALLLFLTRLLLRHGAHRAPVGAALALALVPVPAAPLAAAAGLLVHAVLALARASAHARP
;
A
#
# COMPACT_ATOMS: atom_id res chain seq x y z
N MET A 1 -16.02 -40.37 44.58
CA MET A 1 -16.88 -41.55 44.80
C MET A 1 -18.33 -41.06 44.68
N PRO A 2 -19.05 -41.30 43.57
CA PRO A 2 -20.50 -41.12 43.47
C PRO A 2 -21.20 -42.35 44.06
N PRO A 3 -22.47 -42.25 44.54
CA PRO A 3 -23.64 -42.63 43.72
C PRO A 3 -24.88 -41.76 44.05
N GLY A 4 -26.04 -41.82 43.38
CA GLY A 4 -26.57 -42.78 42.40
C GLY A 4 -27.91 -42.31 41.84
N GLU A 5 -28.32 -42.99 40.77
CA GLU A 5 -29.59 -42.86 40.05
C GLU A 5 -30.74 -43.62 40.73
N ALA A 6 -31.93 -43.04 40.68
CA ALA A 6 -33.27 -43.67 40.60
C ALA A 6 -34.26 -42.49 40.45
N GLY A 7 -35.15 -42.35 39.46
CA GLY A 7 -35.94 -43.35 38.76
C GLY A 7 -37.38 -43.29 39.28
N PHE A 8 -38.29 -42.56 38.61
CA PHE A 8 -39.74 -42.82 38.62
C PHE A 8 -40.50 -41.94 37.60
N ALA A 9 -41.08 -42.59 36.59
CA ALA A 9 -42.30 -42.16 35.89
C ALA A 9 -43.41 -43.13 36.35
N PRO A 10 -44.70 -42.71 36.40
CA PRO A 10 -45.62 -43.11 35.32
C PRO A 10 -46.82 -42.17 35.13
N GLY A 11 -47.60 -42.40 34.06
CA GLY A 11 -48.97 -41.90 33.96
C GLY A 11 -49.53 -41.83 32.55
N GLU A 12 -49.97 -42.97 32.02
CA GLU A 12 -50.74 -43.08 30.78
C GLU A 12 -52.21 -42.62 30.92
N ALA A 13 -52.82 -42.44 29.74
CA ALA A 13 -54.21 -42.70 29.37
C ALA A 13 -55.20 -41.52 29.35
N GLY A 14 -55.74 -41.29 28.15
CA GLY A 14 -56.84 -40.38 27.88
C GLY A 14 -57.27 -40.43 26.41
N SER A 15 -57.83 -41.57 26.01
CA SER A 15 -58.51 -41.80 24.73
C SER A 15 -59.71 -40.88 24.52
N GLY A 16 -59.85 -40.33 23.31
CA GLY A 16 -61.07 -39.66 22.86
C GLY A 16 -61.14 -39.61 21.34
N HIS A 17 -61.76 -40.62 20.75
CA HIS A 17 -62.24 -40.58 19.36
C HIS A 17 -63.45 -39.66 19.25
N GLY A 18 -63.52 -38.92 18.14
CA GLY A 18 -64.67 -38.14 17.73
C GLY A 18 -64.51 -37.69 16.28
N GLU A 19 -64.82 -38.60 15.35
CA GLU A 19 -65.18 -38.26 13.97
C GLU A 19 -66.54 -37.54 13.97
N ALA A 20 -66.65 -36.44 13.22
CA ALA A 20 -67.81 -36.15 12.39
C ALA A 20 -67.55 -34.91 11.51
N GLU A 21 -67.72 -35.13 10.22
CA GLU A 21 -67.83 -34.16 9.13
C GLU A 21 -68.71 -32.94 9.44
N ARG A 22 -68.37 -31.80 8.83
CA ARG A 22 -69.31 -31.02 8.00
C ARG A 22 -68.59 -29.92 7.22
N GLU A 23 -68.61 -30.11 5.90
CA GLU A 23 -68.42 -29.10 4.87
C GLU A 23 -69.51 -28.01 4.94
N GLY A 24 -69.13 -26.76 4.68
CA GLY A 24 -70.06 -25.64 4.51
C GLY A 24 -69.33 -24.30 4.33
N PRO A 25 -69.48 -23.60 3.18
CA PRO A 25 -68.64 -22.45 2.81
C PRO A 25 -69.23 -21.10 3.25
N GLY A 26 -68.35 -20.11 3.45
CA GLY A 26 -68.70 -18.69 3.33
C GLY A 26 -68.45 -17.83 4.56
N GLY A 27 -67.40 -17.01 4.51
CA GLY A 27 -67.18 -15.92 5.46
C GLY A 27 -66.04 -15.01 5.02
N ARG A 28 -66.37 -13.84 4.45
CA ARG A 28 -65.41 -12.79 4.13
C ARG A 28 -64.97 -12.07 5.42
N GLY A 29 -63.69 -11.72 5.47
CA GLY A 29 -63.19 -10.52 6.15
C GLY A 29 -62.47 -10.74 7.48
N GLY A 30 -61.20 -10.31 7.54
CA GLY A 30 -60.55 -9.99 8.82
C GLY A 30 -59.04 -10.27 8.92
N GLY A 31 -58.21 -9.43 8.31
CA GLY A 31 -56.89 -9.06 8.83
C GLY A 31 -55.71 -10.03 8.61
N PRO A 32 -54.65 -9.64 7.85
CA PRO A 32 -53.40 -10.39 7.88
C PRO A 32 -52.71 -10.21 9.24
N ALA A 33 -52.50 -11.32 9.94
CA ALA A 33 -51.64 -11.40 11.11
C ALA A 33 -50.24 -10.87 10.74
N ALA A 34 -49.93 -9.69 11.27
CA ALA A 34 -48.62 -9.08 11.18
C ALA A 34 -47.60 -9.93 11.94
N GLY A 35 -46.97 -10.88 11.26
CA GLY A 35 -45.68 -11.42 11.71
C GLY A 35 -44.70 -10.27 11.89
N PRO A 36 -43.82 -10.29 12.91
CA PRO A 36 -42.99 -9.15 13.25
C PRO A 36 -42.01 -8.89 12.12
N ALA A 37 -42.36 -7.94 11.25
CA ALA A 37 -41.45 -7.29 10.35
C ALA A 37 -40.40 -6.59 11.23
N ARG A 38 -39.28 -7.28 11.48
CA ARG A 38 -38.02 -6.63 11.87
C ARG A 38 -37.55 -5.77 10.70
N ARG A 39 -38.26 -4.66 10.46
CA ARG A 39 -37.71 -3.47 9.82
C ARG A 39 -36.69 -2.89 10.82
N ARG A 40 -35.54 -3.53 10.96
CA ARG A 40 -34.36 -2.82 11.45
C ARG A 40 -33.94 -1.92 10.31
N ALA A 41 -33.96 -0.62 10.60
CA ALA A 41 -33.58 0.47 9.71
C ALA A 41 -32.49 0.04 8.72
N GLY A 42 -32.84 0.10 7.43
CA GLY A 42 -31.94 -0.15 6.31
C GLY A 42 -30.91 0.95 6.18
N GLY A 43 -30.04 1.06 7.18
CA GLY A 43 -28.76 1.74 7.02
C GLY A 43 -27.90 0.88 6.10
N ASP A 44 -27.27 1.53 5.13
CA ASP A 44 -26.20 0.92 4.36
C ASP A 44 -25.10 0.42 5.34
N PRO A 45 -24.91 -0.91 5.49
CA PRO A 45 -24.02 -1.46 6.50
C PRO A 45 -22.56 -1.02 6.25
N VAL A 46 -22.20 -0.77 5.00
CA VAL A 46 -20.89 -0.25 4.61
C VAL A 46 -20.71 1.19 5.09
N LYS A 47 -21.75 2.04 5.00
CA LYS A 47 -21.71 3.41 5.54
C LYS A 47 -21.54 3.44 7.06
N ALA A 48 -22.19 2.53 7.79
CA ALA A 48 -21.99 2.39 9.22
C ALA A 48 -20.55 1.96 9.57
N LEU A 49 -19.96 1.09 8.75
CA LEU A 49 -18.58 0.66 8.89
C LEU A 49 -17.58 1.78 8.57
N LEU A 50 -17.83 2.54 7.49
CA LEU A 50 -17.05 3.71 7.10
C LEU A 50 -17.05 4.76 8.23
N HIS A 51 -18.19 4.97 8.87
CA HIS A 51 -18.28 5.90 10.00
C HIS A 51 -17.45 5.43 11.22
N ARG A 52 -17.45 4.13 11.51
CA ARG A 52 -16.67 3.56 12.62
C ARG A 52 -15.16 3.60 12.36
N HIS A 53 -14.74 3.38 11.11
CA HIS A 53 -13.33 3.38 10.71
C HIS A 53 -12.94 4.64 9.92
N ARG A 54 -13.62 5.76 10.20
CA ARG A 54 -13.48 7.01 9.44
C ARG A 54 -12.04 7.52 9.39
N GLU A 55 -11.36 7.54 10.54
CA GLU A 55 -9.97 7.99 10.63
C GLU A 55 -8.99 7.08 9.88
N LEU A 56 -9.30 5.79 9.72
CA LEU A 56 -8.51 4.88 8.92
C LEU A 56 -8.74 5.15 7.44
N CYS A 57 -10.01 5.22 7.01
CA CYS A 57 -10.36 5.47 5.62
C CYS A 57 -9.87 6.84 5.14
N GLU A 58 -9.99 7.91 5.93
CA GLU A 58 -9.54 9.26 5.55
C GLU A 58 -8.01 9.42 5.48
N ARG A 59 -7.25 8.56 6.17
CA ARG A 59 -5.78 8.58 6.14
C ARG A 59 -5.19 7.63 5.12
N ALA A 60 -5.97 6.67 4.63
CA ALA A 60 -5.49 5.60 3.80
C ALA A 60 -5.13 6.11 2.39
N VAL A 61 -3.90 5.83 1.96
CA VAL A 61 -3.41 6.22 0.63
C VAL A 61 -3.85 5.24 -0.46
N ASP A 62 -4.19 4.01 -0.07
CA ASP A 62 -4.65 2.95 -0.96
C ASP A 62 -5.59 1.97 -0.23
N PRO A 63 -6.35 1.12 -0.97
CA PRO A 63 -7.22 0.10 -0.38
C PRO A 63 -6.52 -0.93 0.51
N LEU A 64 -5.20 -1.16 0.35
CA LEU A 64 -4.46 -2.12 1.16
C LEU A 64 -4.27 -1.64 2.59
N GLU A 65 -4.02 -0.34 2.80
CA GLU A 65 -3.97 0.24 4.14
C GLU A 65 -5.33 0.12 4.85
N ILE A 66 -6.43 0.24 4.10
CA ILE A 66 -7.78 -0.01 4.65
C ILE A 66 -7.94 -1.49 4.97
N ALA A 67 -7.59 -2.41 4.07
CA ALA A 67 -7.70 -3.86 4.31
C ALA A 67 -6.90 -4.30 5.55
N ALA A 68 -5.62 -3.91 5.63
CA ALA A 68 -4.76 -4.21 6.77
C ALA A 68 -5.29 -3.59 8.07
N GLY A 69 -5.82 -2.36 8.00
CA GLY A 69 -6.46 -1.72 9.13
C GLY A 69 -7.74 -2.44 9.56
N LEU A 70 -8.60 -2.88 8.65
CA LEU A 70 -9.81 -3.64 8.98
C LEU A 70 -9.47 -5.00 9.62
N GLU A 71 -8.48 -5.71 9.10
CA GLU A 71 -7.99 -6.97 9.68
C GLU A 71 -7.40 -6.79 11.08
N ALA A 72 -6.61 -5.73 11.30
CA ALA A 72 -6.10 -5.38 12.63
C ALA A 72 -7.21 -5.08 13.65
N HIS A 73 -8.40 -4.72 13.18
CA HIS A 73 -9.61 -4.54 14.00
C HIS A 73 -10.53 -5.78 14.00
N GLY A 74 -10.03 -6.93 13.53
CA GLY A 74 -10.69 -8.23 13.58
C GLY A 74 -11.69 -8.51 12.45
N ILE A 75 -11.68 -7.71 11.37
CA ILE A 75 -12.56 -7.93 10.21
C ILE A 75 -11.88 -8.92 9.26
N THR A 76 -12.47 -10.10 9.16
CA THR A 76 -12.04 -11.21 8.29
C THR A 76 -12.98 -11.39 7.10
N ASP A 77 -12.64 -12.27 6.14
CA ASP A 77 -13.48 -12.53 4.96
C ASP A 77 -14.90 -12.98 5.31
N ARG A 78 -15.03 -13.78 6.38
CA ARG A 78 -16.35 -14.19 6.92
C ARG A 78 -17.15 -12.98 7.40
N THR A 79 -16.47 -11.97 7.93
CA THR A 79 -17.09 -10.72 8.37
C THR A 79 -17.40 -9.82 7.17
N ALA A 80 -16.52 -9.77 6.15
CA ALA A 80 -16.76 -9.04 4.90
C ALA A 80 -17.98 -9.56 4.13
N ALA A 81 -18.20 -10.88 4.13
CA ALA A 81 -19.40 -11.51 3.55
C ALA A 81 -20.71 -10.98 4.17
N ARG A 82 -20.70 -10.57 5.45
CA ARG A 82 -21.88 -9.96 6.11
C ARG A 82 -22.18 -8.56 5.57
N PHE A 83 -21.19 -7.87 5.02
CA PHE A 83 -21.33 -6.60 4.30
C PHE A 83 -21.64 -6.80 2.81
N ARG A 84 -21.88 -8.04 2.36
CA ARG A 84 -22.07 -8.44 0.94
C ARG A 84 -20.85 -8.23 0.03
N HIS A 85 -19.66 -8.18 0.61
CA HIS A 85 -18.40 -8.20 -0.14
C HIS A 85 -17.76 -9.57 -0.02
N ARG A 86 -17.10 -10.02 -1.08
CA ARG A 86 -16.56 -11.39 -1.17
C ARG A 86 -15.46 -11.65 -0.14
N ASP A 87 -14.62 -10.65 0.11
CA ASP A 87 -13.43 -10.71 0.96
C ASP A 87 -13.15 -9.30 1.53
N VAL A 88 -12.20 -9.23 2.47
CA VAL A 88 -11.81 -7.96 3.11
C VAL A 88 -11.28 -6.95 2.09
N PHE A 89 -10.62 -7.40 1.03
CA PHE A 89 -10.12 -6.54 -0.05
C PHE A 89 -11.24 -5.87 -0.83
N SER A 90 -12.26 -6.64 -1.25
CA SER A 90 -13.45 -6.13 -1.94
C SER A 90 -14.22 -5.13 -1.07
N LEU A 91 -14.24 -5.36 0.26
CA LEU A 91 -14.84 -4.43 1.22
C LEU A 91 -13.99 -3.16 1.38
N ALA A 92 -12.67 -3.29 1.42
CA ALA A 92 -11.74 -2.17 1.52
C ALA A 92 -11.75 -1.29 0.27
N GLU A 93 -11.86 -1.89 -0.92
CA GLU A 93 -12.06 -1.16 -2.18
C GLU A 93 -13.36 -0.36 -2.18
N GLU A 94 -14.46 -0.97 -1.73
CA GLU A 94 -15.74 -0.27 -1.63
C GLU A 94 -15.67 0.90 -0.64
N LEU A 95 -15.00 0.71 0.51
CA LEU A 95 -14.78 1.77 1.49
C LEU A 95 -13.89 2.89 0.95
N TYR A 96 -12.82 2.54 0.23
CA TYR A 96 -11.92 3.48 -0.44
C TYR A 96 -12.68 4.30 -1.50
N ALA A 97 -13.48 3.64 -2.33
CA ALA A 97 -14.28 4.27 -3.38
C ALA A 97 -15.36 5.22 -2.84
N ARG A 98 -15.89 4.97 -1.64
CA ARG A 98 -16.93 5.80 -0.99
C ARG A 98 -16.40 6.91 -0.09
N SER A 99 -15.16 6.79 0.38
CA SER A 99 -14.50 7.85 1.15
C SER A 99 -14.18 9.06 0.26
N PRO A 100 -14.19 10.29 0.81
CA PRO A 100 -14.04 11.53 0.03
C PRO A 100 -12.59 11.73 -0.46
N HIS A 101 -12.10 10.81 -1.26
CA HIS A 101 -10.86 10.95 -2.03
C HIS A 101 -11.26 11.41 -3.43
N GLU A 102 -10.96 12.66 -3.74
CA GLU A 102 -11.23 13.30 -5.03
C GLU A 102 -10.74 12.42 -6.21
N GLU A 103 -11.70 11.85 -6.94
CA GLU A 103 -11.64 11.35 -8.33
C GLU A 103 -10.37 10.62 -8.80
N VAL A 104 -10.05 9.45 -8.22
CA VAL A 104 -9.04 8.52 -8.80
C VAL A 104 -9.67 7.22 -9.35
N ALA A 105 -10.97 7.00 -9.15
CA ALA A 105 -11.62 5.72 -9.46
C ALA A 105 -12.10 5.53 -10.92
N ALA A 106 -11.92 6.49 -11.82
CA ALA A 106 -12.34 6.36 -13.22
C ALA A 106 -11.15 6.29 -14.20
N ALA A 107 -10.23 5.35 -13.98
CA ALA A 107 -9.26 4.93 -14.99
C ALA A 107 -8.86 3.47 -14.74
N ALA A 108 -9.72 2.55 -15.17
CA ALA A 108 -9.28 1.20 -15.49
C ALA A 108 -8.09 1.29 -16.46
N PRO A 109 -7.04 0.45 -16.34
CA PRO A 109 -5.97 0.41 -17.32
C PRO A 109 -6.46 -0.33 -18.57
N ALA A 110 -7.37 0.29 -19.31
CA ALA A 110 -7.31 0.13 -20.75
C ALA A 110 -5.96 0.72 -21.16
N LEU A 111 -5.23 0.07 -22.07
CA LEU A 111 -4.06 0.68 -22.73
C LEU A 111 -4.52 1.92 -23.50
N VAL A 112 -4.75 3.03 -22.80
CA VAL A 112 -5.02 4.33 -23.39
C VAL A 112 -3.67 5.02 -23.54
N PRO A 113 -3.32 5.52 -24.74
CA PRO A 113 -2.06 6.21 -24.96
C PRO A 113 -1.90 7.35 -23.95
N ALA A 114 -0.69 7.47 -23.40
CA ALA A 114 -0.35 8.38 -22.31
C ALA A 114 -0.85 9.82 -22.58
N GLY A 115 -1.86 10.26 -21.82
CA GLY A 115 -2.38 11.61 -21.90
C GLY A 115 -1.41 12.68 -21.35
N PRO A 116 -1.65 13.96 -21.62
CA PRO A 116 -0.76 15.08 -21.23
C PRO A 116 -0.51 15.19 -19.72
N ALA A 117 -1.35 14.62 -18.86
CA ALA A 117 -1.13 14.58 -17.41
C ALA A 117 0.01 13.65 -16.97
N ALA A 118 0.18 12.50 -17.64
CA ALA A 118 1.31 11.59 -17.41
C ALA A 118 2.63 12.24 -17.87
N PHE A 119 2.59 12.94 -19.00
CA PHE A 119 3.71 13.74 -19.49
C PHE A 119 4.05 14.93 -18.59
N ARG A 120 3.07 15.57 -17.93
CA ARG A 120 3.33 16.61 -16.94
C ARG A 120 4.07 16.07 -15.71
N GLY A 121 3.64 14.91 -15.17
CA GLY A 121 4.34 14.25 -14.06
C GLY A 121 5.77 13.82 -14.42
N PHE A 122 5.96 13.30 -15.64
CA PHE A 122 7.26 12.93 -16.18
C PHE A 122 8.15 14.16 -16.43
N GLY A 123 7.58 15.25 -16.94
CA GLY A 123 8.24 16.53 -17.18
C GLY A 123 8.75 17.17 -15.88
N TYR A 124 7.95 17.18 -14.81
CA TYR A 124 8.40 17.64 -13.48
C TYR A 124 9.48 16.74 -12.85
N ALA A 125 9.55 15.46 -13.22
CA ALA A 125 10.62 14.56 -12.77
C ALA A 125 11.92 14.76 -13.57
N LEU A 126 11.82 15.15 -14.85
CA LEU A 126 12.97 15.40 -15.73
C LEU A 126 13.57 16.80 -15.57
N LEU A 127 12.75 17.81 -15.29
CA LEU A 127 13.19 19.20 -15.18
C LEU A 127 14.31 19.42 -14.14
N PRO A 128 14.27 18.81 -12.93
CA PRO A 128 15.35 18.92 -11.95
C PRO A 128 16.63 18.22 -12.41
N ALA A 129 16.51 17.06 -13.06
CA ALA A 129 17.64 16.30 -13.59
C ALA A 129 18.30 17.01 -14.79
N ALA A 130 17.50 17.60 -15.67
CA ALA A 130 17.97 18.40 -16.80
C ALA A 130 18.66 19.68 -16.33
N LEU A 131 18.11 20.38 -15.32
CA LEU A 131 18.75 21.55 -14.71
C LEU A 131 20.08 21.20 -14.02
N ALA A 132 20.14 20.05 -13.33
CA ALA A 132 21.37 19.55 -12.72
C ALA A 132 22.46 19.27 -13.76
N CYS A 133 22.12 18.57 -14.85
CA CYS A 133 23.03 18.29 -15.95
C CYS A 133 23.49 19.58 -16.65
N ALA A 134 22.57 20.52 -16.90
CA ALA A 134 22.88 21.80 -17.54
C ALA A 134 23.78 22.68 -16.64
N ALA A 135 23.51 22.75 -15.34
CA ALA A 135 24.32 23.52 -14.40
C ALA A 135 25.72 22.91 -14.20
N ALA A 136 25.84 21.57 -14.22
CA ALA A 136 27.11 20.88 -14.19
C ALA A 136 27.92 21.12 -15.48
N ALA A 137 27.28 21.07 -16.66
CA ALA A 137 27.90 21.40 -17.94
C ALA A 137 28.35 22.87 -18.02
N ALA A 138 27.67 23.77 -17.29
CA ALA A 138 28.02 25.19 -17.20
C ALA A 138 29.11 25.52 -16.17
N GLY A 139 29.66 24.53 -15.45
CA GLY A 139 30.79 24.73 -14.52
C GLY A 139 30.44 25.50 -13.23
N GLN A 140 29.16 25.62 -12.89
CA GLN A 140 28.71 26.45 -11.78
C GLN A 140 28.89 25.76 -10.42
N ALA A 141 29.54 26.45 -9.47
CA ALA A 141 29.89 25.91 -8.16
C ALA A 141 28.66 25.46 -7.32
N TRP A 142 27.48 26.04 -7.56
CA TRP A 142 26.23 25.67 -6.88
C TRP A 142 25.46 24.55 -7.59
N ALA A 143 25.90 24.11 -8.78
CA ALA A 143 25.26 23.05 -9.55
C ALA A 143 25.18 21.73 -8.77
N GLY A 144 26.21 21.42 -7.96
CA GLY A 144 26.20 20.25 -7.09
C GLY A 144 25.09 20.32 -6.03
N ALA A 145 24.90 21.48 -5.40
CA ALA A 145 23.85 21.67 -4.40
C ALA A 145 22.45 21.66 -5.03
N ALA A 146 22.26 22.31 -6.18
CA ALA A 146 20.99 22.27 -6.91
C ALA A 146 20.67 20.87 -7.43
N ALA A 147 21.66 20.12 -7.92
CA ALA A 147 21.52 18.72 -8.31
C ALA A 147 21.13 17.84 -7.12
N VAL A 148 21.73 18.04 -5.96
CA VAL A 148 21.40 17.30 -4.74
C VAL A 148 19.95 17.55 -4.31
N VAL A 149 19.50 18.81 -4.31
CA VAL A 149 18.12 19.16 -3.97
C VAL A 149 17.15 18.61 -5.02
N ALA A 150 17.48 18.72 -6.30
CA ALA A 150 16.73 18.15 -7.42
C ALA A 150 16.60 16.63 -7.34
N VAL A 151 17.69 15.92 -7.03
CA VAL A 151 17.75 14.46 -6.87
C VAL A 151 16.95 14.05 -5.64
N ALA A 152 17.16 14.71 -4.49
CA ALA A 152 16.42 14.41 -3.27
C ALA A 152 14.92 14.66 -3.41
N THR A 153 14.53 15.76 -4.04
CA THR A 153 13.12 16.04 -4.35
C THR A 153 12.58 15.05 -5.38
N ALA A 154 13.23 14.82 -6.52
CA ALA A 154 12.70 13.92 -7.54
C ALA A 154 12.65 12.45 -7.10
N LEU A 155 13.60 11.99 -6.27
CA LEU A 155 13.63 10.62 -5.76
C LEU A 155 12.70 10.43 -4.57
N VAL A 156 12.57 11.40 -3.66
CA VAL A 156 11.85 11.18 -2.38
C VAL A 156 10.47 11.83 -2.35
N TRP A 157 10.20 12.85 -3.18
CA TRP A 157 8.94 13.58 -3.17
C TRP A 157 7.75 12.67 -3.50
N PRO A 158 6.80 12.48 -2.56
CA PRO A 158 5.69 11.55 -2.73
C PRO A 158 4.63 12.06 -3.73
N GLY A 159 4.77 13.28 -4.25
CA GLY A 159 3.90 13.79 -5.31
C GLY A 159 2.51 14.27 -4.85
N ARG A 160 2.04 13.92 -3.65
CA ARG A 160 0.82 14.51 -3.05
C ARG A 160 0.90 14.68 -1.53
N PRO A 161 0.44 15.82 -0.98
CA PRO A 161 0.21 16.01 0.44
C PRO A 161 -1.03 15.23 0.87
N GLY A 162 -0.89 13.95 1.21
CA GLY A 162 -1.87 13.30 2.08
C GLY A 162 -1.79 13.95 3.47
N GLY A 163 -2.93 14.30 4.07
CA GLY A 163 -3.11 15.20 5.23
C GLY A 163 -2.49 14.79 6.58
N GLY A 164 -1.34 14.11 6.59
CA GLY A 164 -0.44 14.01 7.74
C GLY A 164 0.71 15.00 7.60
N ARG A 165 1.30 15.44 8.72
CA ARG A 165 2.55 16.23 8.72
C ARG A 165 3.55 15.60 7.75
N PHE A 166 3.77 16.31 6.64
CA PHE A 166 4.64 15.91 5.54
C PHE A 166 5.98 15.38 6.10
N PRO A 167 6.54 14.25 5.65
CA PRO A 167 7.70 13.62 6.27
C PRO A 167 8.99 14.36 5.88
N TYR A 168 9.11 15.61 6.34
CA TYR A 168 10.23 16.49 6.05
C TYR A 168 11.54 15.86 6.49
N VAL A 169 11.54 15.13 7.62
CA VAL A 169 12.72 14.46 8.16
C VAL A 169 13.33 13.45 7.17
N ALA A 170 12.53 12.60 6.54
CA ALA A 170 13.06 11.61 5.58
C ALA A 170 13.60 12.28 4.31
N HIS A 171 12.94 13.35 3.84
CA HIS A 171 13.42 14.13 2.72
C HIS A 171 14.73 14.86 3.03
N VAL A 172 14.81 15.48 4.21
CA VAL A 172 16.01 16.16 4.69
C VAL A 172 17.16 15.17 4.87
N LEU A 173 16.91 13.99 5.45
CA LEU A 173 17.92 12.95 5.59
C LEU A 173 18.40 12.42 4.22
N ALA A 174 17.49 12.20 3.28
CA ALA A 174 17.87 11.78 1.93
C ALA A 174 18.65 12.86 1.17
N ALA A 175 18.27 14.13 1.32
CA ALA A 175 19.02 15.27 0.79
C ALA A 175 20.40 15.38 1.44
N ALA A 176 20.50 15.15 2.74
CA ALA A 176 21.76 15.14 3.46
C ALA A 176 22.65 13.98 2.98
N VAL A 177 22.12 12.78 2.79
CA VAL A 177 22.85 11.62 2.26
C VAL A 177 23.38 11.92 0.85
N ALA A 178 22.52 12.41 -0.04
CA ALA A 178 22.92 12.77 -1.40
C ALA A 178 23.96 13.89 -1.41
N GLY A 179 23.75 14.95 -0.62
CA GLY A 179 24.67 16.09 -0.51
C GLY A 179 26.02 15.70 0.05
N TRP A 180 26.03 14.93 1.12
CA TRP A 180 27.25 14.42 1.74
C TRP A 180 28.02 13.49 0.79
N ALA A 181 27.33 12.59 0.09
CA ALA A 181 27.96 11.69 -0.86
C ALA A 181 28.56 12.44 -2.06
N VAL A 182 27.85 13.42 -2.61
CA VAL A 182 28.32 14.28 -3.72
C VAL A 182 29.50 15.14 -3.27
N TYR A 183 29.45 15.71 -2.07
CA TYR A 183 30.59 16.44 -1.50
C TYR A 183 31.84 15.57 -1.42
N ARG A 184 31.69 14.29 -1.05
CA ARG A 184 32.81 13.35 -0.88
C ARG A 184 33.32 12.74 -2.19
N HIS A 185 32.44 12.46 -3.16
CA HIS A 185 32.78 11.69 -4.37
C HIS A 185 32.69 12.51 -5.67
N GLY A 186 32.36 13.79 -5.57
CA GLY A 186 32.34 14.73 -6.69
C GLY A 186 31.05 14.73 -7.52
N THR A 187 31.06 15.57 -8.55
CA THR A 187 29.91 15.84 -9.42
C THR A 187 29.54 14.66 -10.33
N ALA A 188 30.49 13.78 -10.67
CA ALA A 188 30.23 12.55 -11.40
C ALA A 188 29.18 11.67 -10.71
N LEU A 189 29.24 11.56 -9.37
CA LEU A 189 28.22 10.86 -8.59
C LEU A 189 26.85 11.54 -8.70
N ALA A 190 26.81 12.88 -8.67
CA ALA A 190 25.57 13.64 -8.82
C ALA A 190 24.90 13.38 -10.17
N VAL A 191 25.69 13.35 -11.25
CA VAL A 191 25.20 13.01 -12.60
C VAL A 191 24.70 11.57 -12.64
N GLY A 192 25.43 10.61 -12.07
CA GLY A 192 25.00 9.21 -12.01
C GLY A 192 23.68 9.03 -11.26
N LEU A 193 23.51 9.69 -10.12
CA LEU A 193 22.24 9.68 -9.36
C LEU A 193 21.10 10.36 -10.13
N ALA A 194 21.38 11.48 -10.82
CA ALA A 194 20.39 12.18 -11.64
C ALA A 194 19.90 11.32 -12.83
N LEU A 195 20.83 10.65 -13.52
CA LEU A 195 20.49 9.71 -14.60
C LEU A 195 19.66 8.52 -14.10
N ALA A 196 19.85 8.09 -12.85
CA ALA A 196 19.07 7.02 -12.24
C ALA A 196 17.63 7.43 -11.83
N VAL A 197 17.29 8.73 -11.81
CA VAL A 197 15.95 9.21 -11.42
C VAL A 197 14.87 8.70 -12.36
N VAL A 198 15.09 8.81 -13.67
CA VAL A 198 14.13 8.40 -14.70
C VAL A 198 13.82 6.91 -14.65
N PRO A 199 14.81 5.98 -14.69
CA PRO A 199 14.52 4.56 -14.55
C PRO A 199 13.91 4.25 -13.18
N GLY A 200 14.32 4.92 -12.10
CA GLY A 200 13.70 4.78 -10.78
C GLY A 200 12.20 5.10 -10.79
N HIS A 201 11.79 6.14 -11.51
CA HIS A 201 10.37 6.47 -11.67
C HIS A 201 9.61 5.41 -12.47
N LEU A 202 10.16 5.00 -13.62
CA LEU A 202 9.54 4.01 -14.50
C LEU A 202 9.37 2.65 -13.79
N VAL A 203 10.41 2.19 -13.09
CA VAL A 203 10.37 0.94 -12.33
C VAL A 203 9.37 1.03 -11.18
N ALA A 204 9.27 2.17 -10.48
CA ALA A 204 8.28 2.34 -9.43
C ALA A 204 6.84 2.31 -9.97
N VAL A 205 6.59 2.91 -11.14
CA VAL A 205 5.28 2.86 -11.80
C VAL A 205 4.95 1.45 -12.27
N ALA A 206 5.90 0.74 -12.87
CA ALA A 206 5.74 -0.65 -13.29
C ALA A 206 5.48 -1.58 -12.10
N PHE A 207 6.19 -1.37 -10.98
CA PHE A 207 5.96 -2.08 -9.73
C PHE A 207 4.54 -1.81 -9.20
N ALA A 208 4.10 -0.55 -9.14
CA ALA A 208 2.76 -0.22 -8.67
C ALA A 208 1.66 -0.82 -9.56
N ALA A 209 1.82 -0.77 -10.89
CA ALA A 209 0.89 -1.39 -11.83
C ALA A 209 0.87 -2.92 -11.70
N GLY A 210 2.04 -3.55 -11.57
CA GLY A 210 2.17 -4.98 -11.35
C GLY A 210 1.58 -5.43 -10.01
N ALA A 211 1.81 -4.66 -8.94
CA ALA A 211 1.22 -4.93 -7.63
C ALA A 211 -0.32 -4.89 -7.71
N ARG A 212 -0.90 -3.88 -8.37
CA ARG A 212 -2.36 -3.79 -8.60
C ARG A 212 -2.92 -4.99 -9.38
N ALA A 213 -2.30 -5.34 -10.50
CA ALA A 213 -2.74 -6.49 -11.29
C ALA A 213 -2.65 -7.82 -10.50
N ARG A 214 -1.71 -7.93 -9.55
CA ARG A 214 -1.62 -9.08 -8.64
C ARG A 214 -2.65 -9.03 -7.52
N LEU A 215 -3.07 -7.85 -7.07
CA LEU A 215 -4.17 -7.69 -6.10
C LEU A 215 -5.48 -8.18 -6.69
N ASP A 216 -5.83 -7.75 -7.91
CA ASP A 216 -7.09 -8.13 -8.58
C ASP A 216 -7.27 -9.65 -8.72
N GLY A 217 -6.15 -10.38 -8.82
CA GLY A 217 -6.13 -11.84 -8.96
C GLY A 217 -5.94 -12.63 -7.66
N SER A 218 -5.77 -11.97 -6.51
CA SER A 218 -5.47 -12.60 -5.22
C SER A 218 -6.67 -12.49 -4.27
N ARG A 219 -6.97 -13.56 -3.53
CA ARG A 219 -8.13 -13.61 -2.62
C ARG A 219 -7.73 -13.56 -1.15
N THR A 220 -6.45 -13.75 -0.87
CA THR A 220 -5.86 -13.69 0.46
C THR A 220 -4.62 -12.81 0.43
N LEU A 221 -4.26 -12.26 1.59
CA LEU A 221 -3.06 -11.44 1.73
C LEU A 221 -1.77 -12.27 1.54
N GLU A 222 -1.82 -13.56 1.88
CA GLU A 222 -0.74 -14.53 1.63
C GLU A 222 -0.50 -14.73 0.12
N ASP A 223 -1.55 -14.97 -0.68
CA ASP A 223 -1.44 -15.10 -2.14
C ASP A 223 -0.87 -13.84 -2.80
N PHE A 224 -1.28 -12.67 -2.31
CA PHE A 224 -0.75 -11.40 -2.79
C PHE A 224 0.73 -11.28 -2.47
N THR A 225 1.13 -11.54 -1.23
CA THR A 225 2.53 -11.41 -0.79
C THR A 225 3.46 -12.36 -1.54
N ASP A 226 3.05 -13.61 -1.76
CA ASP A 226 3.85 -14.58 -2.52
C ASP A 226 4.06 -14.15 -3.97
N ARG A 227 3.08 -13.47 -4.58
CA ARG A 227 3.20 -12.90 -5.93
C ARG A 227 3.91 -11.56 -5.98
N ALA A 228 3.86 -10.77 -4.90
CA ALA A 228 4.45 -9.44 -4.81
C ALA A 228 5.97 -9.49 -4.50
N ARG A 229 6.45 -10.51 -3.79
CA ARG A 229 7.88 -10.74 -3.54
C ARG A 229 8.74 -10.81 -4.82
N PRO A 230 8.44 -11.69 -5.80
CA PRO A 230 9.23 -11.75 -7.04
C PRO A 230 9.14 -10.44 -7.84
N LEU A 231 8.01 -9.74 -7.78
CA LEU A 231 7.85 -8.43 -8.40
C LEU A 231 8.78 -7.38 -7.77
N LEU A 232 8.89 -7.34 -6.44
CA LEU A 232 9.80 -6.45 -5.72
C LEU A 232 11.26 -6.75 -6.08
N LEU A 233 11.65 -8.04 -6.08
CA LEU A 233 13.01 -8.44 -6.44
C LEU A 233 13.33 -8.11 -7.89
N ALA A 234 12.39 -8.30 -8.82
CA ALA A 234 12.54 -7.91 -10.22
C ALA A 234 12.70 -6.39 -10.38
N ALA A 235 11.91 -5.59 -9.65
CA ALA A 235 12.03 -4.13 -9.65
C ALA A 235 13.40 -3.68 -9.12
N VAL A 236 13.86 -4.27 -8.00
CA VAL A 236 15.18 -3.99 -7.43
C VAL A 236 16.28 -4.37 -8.43
N ALA A 237 16.23 -5.57 -9.02
CA ALA A 237 17.22 -6.02 -10.00
C ALA A 237 17.27 -5.07 -11.22
N LEU A 238 16.10 -4.74 -11.79
CA LEU A 238 15.98 -3.83 -12.93
C LEU A 238 16.55 -2.44 -12.61
N PHE A 239 16.21 -1.90 -11.44
CA PHE A 239 16.73 -0.60 -11.02
C PHE A 239 18.24 -0.63 -10.75
N THR A 240 18.77 -1.67 -10.10
CA THR A 240 20.21 -1.80 -9.86
C THR A 240 21.01 -1.86 -11.17
N GLY A 241 20.51 -2.57 -12.19
CA GLY A 241 21.10 -2.59 -13.53
C GLY A 241 21.10 -1.21 -14.19
N ALA A 242 19.98 -0.48 -14.10
CA ALA A 242 19.89 0.89 -14.61
C ALA A 242 20.80 1.87 -13.87
N ALA A 243 20.91 1.75 -12.54
CA ALA A 243 21.81 2.55 -11.72
C ALA A 243 23.29 2.26 -12.03
N ALA A 244 23.64 1.00 -12.31
CA ALA A 244 24.98 0.62 -12.75
C ALA A 244 25.32 1.22 -14.12
N ALA A 245 24.39 1.16 -15.08
CA ALA A 245 24.56 1.80 -16.39
C ALA A 245 24.72 3.32 -16.26
N ALA A 246 23.89 3.98 -15.44
CA ALA A 246 24.00 5.41 -15.15
C ALA A 246 25.34 5.78 -14.51
N ALA A 247 25.84 4.94 -13.60
CA ALA A 247 27.13 5.13 -12.95
C ALA A 247 28.30 5.02 -13.94
N VAL A 248 28.27 4.04 -14.86
CA VAL A 248 29.27 3.88 -15.93
C VAL A 248 29.25 5.08 -16.86
N LEU A 249 28.07 5.53 -17.30
CA LEU A 249 27.92 6.70 -18.17
C LEU A 249 28.43 7.99 -17.52
N ALA A 250 28.26 8.13 -16.20
CA ALA A 250 28.73 9.29 -15.45
C ALA A 250 30.19 9.18 -14.98
N GLY A 251 30.87 8.05 -15.21
CA GLY A 251 32.26 7.84 -14.78
C GLY A 251 32.44 7.73 -13.26
N THR A 252 31.39 7.34 -12.52
CA THR A 252 31.44 7.19 -11.04
C THR A 252 31.64 5.72 -10.65
N PRO A 253 32.38 5.43 -9.56
CA PRO A 253 32.57 4.06 -9.10
C PRO A 253 31.24 3.40 -8.72
N LEU A 254 30.96 2.25 -9.35
CA LEU A 254 29.83 1.36 -9.07
C LEU A 254 29.62 1.06 -7.56
N PRO A 255 30.65 0.71 -6.76
CA PRO A 255 30.45 0.39 -5.34
C PRO A 255 29.98 1.59 -4.50
N VAL A 256 30.06 2.82 -5.02
CA VAL A 256 29.55 4.02 -4.36
C VAL A 256 28.16 4.38 -4.88
N ALA A 257 28.00 4.43 -6.20
CA ALA A 257 26.77 4.94 -6.81
C ALA A 257 25.58 3.99 -6.66
N VAL A 258 25.79 2.68 -6.88
CA VAL A 258 24.69 1.70 -6.90
C VAL A 258 24.00 1.57 -5.53
N PRO A 259 24.72 1.44 -4.39
CA PRO A 259 24.08 1.35 -3.08
C PRO A 259 23.27 2.60 -2.71
N LEU A 260 23.79 3.80 -3.03
CA LEU A 260 23.10 5.06 -2.77
C LEU A 260 21.84 5.20 -3.62
N ALA A 261 21.93 4.92 -4.92
CA ALA A 261 20.78 4.92 -5.81
C ALA A 261 19.71 3.95 -5.30
N LEU A 262 20.11 2.72 -4.94
CA LEU A 262 19.21 1.69 -4.45
C LEU A 262 18.54 2.10 -3.13
N LEU A 263 19.29 2.68 -2.19
CA LEU A 263 18.76 3.20 -0.93
C LEU A 263 17.69 4.27 -1.17
N LEU A 264 17.95 5.24 -2.06
CA LEU A 264 17.00 6.30 -2.39
C LEU A 264 15.76 5.76 -3.10
N PHE A 265 15.93 4.78 -3.99
CA PHE A 265 14.81 4.09 -4.64
C PHE A 265 13.92 3.32 -3.65
N LEU A 266 14.51 2.57 -2.72
CA LEU A 266 13.78 1.85 -1.68
C LEU A 266 13.08 2.81 -0.72
N THR A 267 13.74 3.91 -0.34
CA THR A 267 13.17 5.01 0.45
C THR A 267 11.91 5.54 -0.22
N ARG A 268 11.99 5.86 -1.52
CA ARG A 268 10.84 6.30 -2.32
C ARG A 268 9.71 5.29 -2.29
N LEU A 269 10.03 4.02 -2.55
CA LEU A 269 9.05 2.96 -2.66
C LEU A 269 8.30 2.79 -1.34
N LEU A 270 9.01 2.73 -0.23
CA LEU A 270 8.44 2.56 1.10
C LEU A 270 7.61 3.78 1.54
N LEU A 271 8.08 5.00 1.27
CA LEU A 271 7.32 6.21 1.60
C LEU A 271 6.06 6.37 0.75
N ARG A 272 6.06 5.87 -0.49
CA ARG A 272 4.90 5.87 -1.40
C ARG A 272 3.81 4.90 -0.99
N HIS A 273 4.17 3.77 -0.37
CA HIS A 273 3.25 2.67 -0.04
C HIS A 273 3.06 2.52 1.48
N GLY A 274 3.15 3.62 2.23
CA GLY A 274 2.68 3.66 3.63
C GLY A 274 3.56 2.98 4.68
N ALA A 275 4.74 2.47 4.33
CA ALA A 275 5.55 1.67 5.25
C ALA A 275 6.01 2.48 6.48
N HIS A 276 6.27 1.77 7.60
CA HIS A 276 6.78 2.39 8.82
C HIS A 276 8.02 3.24 8.53
N ARG A 277 8.00 4.49 9.01
CA ARG A 277 9.05 5.49 8.71
C ARG A 277 10.33 5.30 9.51
N ALA A 278 10.26 4.60 10.65
CA ALA A 278 11.41 4.32 11.50
C ALA A 278 12.57 3.60 10.77
N PRO A 279 12.36 2.47 10.06
CA PRO A 279 13.43 1.81 9.33
C PRO A 279 13.99 2.65 8.19
N VAL A 280 13.16 3.46 7.53
CA VAL A 280 13.61 4.40 6.49
C VAL A 280 14.55 5.45 7.09
N GLY A 281 14.16 6.08 8.20
CA GLY A 281 15.00 7.04 8.90
C GLY A 281 16.32 6.43 9.39
N ALA A 282 16.27 5.22 9.96
CA ALA A 282 17.45 4.50 10.42
C ALA A 282 18.41 4.15 9.27
N ALA A 283 17.90 3.69 8.13
CA ALA A 283 18.72 3.40 6.96
C ALA A 283 19.39 4.66 6.38
N LEU A 284 18.65 5.78 6.30
CA LEU A 284 19.21 7.05 5.85
C LEU A 284 20.26 7.60 6.84
N ALA A 285 20.01 7.49 8.15
CA ALA A 285 20.98 7.87 9.16
C ALA A 285 22.24 7.00 9.11
N LEU A 286 22.10 5.69 8.89
CA LEU A 286 23.23 4.78 8.71
C LEU A 286 24.06 5.17 7.48
N ALA A 287 23.43 5.58 6.37
CA ALA A 287 24.14 6.00 5.17
C ALA A 287 24.94 7.31 5.32
N LEU A 288 24.70 8.10 6.38
CA LEU A 288 25.52 9.27 6.74
C LEU A 288 26.79 8.90 7.51
N VAL A 289 26.90 7.66 8.01
CA VAL A 289 28.11 7.19 8.68
C VAL A 289 29.24 7.12 7.65
N PRO A 290 30.44 7.68 7.95
CA PRO A 290 31.53 7.83 6.98
C PRO A 290 32.29 6.52 6.67
N VAL A 291 31.58 5.40 6.61
CA VAL A 291 32.08 4.05 6.35
C VAL A 291 31.64 3.61 4.94
N PRO A 292 32.55 3.11 4.08
CA PRO A 292 32.22 2.79 2.68
C PRO A 292 31.12 1.72 2.53
N ALA A 293 31.01 0.80 3.49
CA ALA A 293 29.99 -0.25 3.49
C ALA A 293 28.60 0.22 4.00
N ALA A 294 28.52 1.40 4.63
CA ALA A 294 27.29 1.90 5.24
C ALA A 294 26.08 2.04 4.28
N PRO A 295 26.21 2.62 3.07
CA PRO A 295 25.07 2.72 2.15
C PRO A 295 24.61 1.36 1.63
N LEU A 296 25.53 0.39 1.45
CA LEU A 296 25.18 -0.97 1.07
C LEU A 296 24.44 -1.70 2.20
N ALA A 297 24.94 -1.59 3.44
CA ALA A 297 24.28 -2.14 4.61
C ALA A 297 22.89 -1.52 4.84
N ALA A 298 22.77 -0.20 4.66
CA ALA A 298 21.50 0.51 4.74
C ALA A 298 20.50 0.04 3.67
N ALA A 299 20.95 -0.08 2.41
CA ALA A 299 20.09 -0.56 1.32
C ALA A 299 19.65 -2.03 1.54
N ALA A 300 20.57 -2.90 1.97
CA ALA A 300 20.26 -4.30 2.28
C ALA A 300 19.28 -4.43 3.45
N GLY A 301 19.51 -3.70 4.55
CA GLY A 301 18.62 -3.69 5.71
C GLY A 301 17.22 -3.15 5.38
N LEU A 302 17.15 -2.13 4.52
CA LEU A 302 15.90 -1.55 4.06
C LEU A 302 15.14 -2.49 3.10
N LEU A 303 15.86 -3.22 2.24
CA LEU A 303 15.27 -4.26 1.38
C LEU A 303 14.68 -5.41 2.22
N VAL A 304 15.41 -5.87 3.24
CA VAL A 304 14.89 -6.87 4.19
C VAL A 304 13.63 -6.35 4.87
N HIS A 305 13.61 -5.08 5.31
CA HIS A 305 12.41 -4.47 5.88
C HIS A 305 11.26 -4.38 4.89
N ALA A 306 11.51 -4.08 3.61
CA ALA A 306 10.48 -4.09 2.59
C ALA A 306 9.87 -5.48 2.44
N VAL A 307 10.69 -6.52 2.30
CA VAL A 307 10.22 -7.91 2.20
C VAL A 307 9.46 -8.35 3.47
N LEU A 308 9.94 -7.97 4.65
CA LEU A 308 9.27 -8.26 5.92
C LEU A 308 7.95 -7.50 6.09
N ALA A 309 7.85 -6.26 5.62
CA ALA A 309 6.60 -5.51 5.64
C ALA A 309 5.52 -6.21 4.80
N LEU A 310 5.90 -6.71 3.61
CA LEU A 310 5.04 -7.58 2.80
C LEU A 310 4.66 -8.88 3.53
N ALA A 311 5.60 -9.50 4.24
CA ALA A 311 5.36 -10.75 4.98
C ALA A 311 4.50 -10.59 6.26
N ARG A 312 4.58 -9.45 6.95
CA ARG A 312 3.78 -9.18 8.15
C ARG A 312 2.33 -8.87 7.81
N ALA A 313 2.10 -8.21 6.69
CA ALA A 313 0.76 -8.05 6.14
C ALA A 313 0.10 -9.43 6.05
N SER A 314 0.76 -10.42 5.44
CA SER A 314 0.20 -11.77 5.29
C SER A 314 0.03 -12.56 6.60
N ALA A 315 0.87 -12.33 7.62
CA ALA A 315 0.82 -13.08 8.87
C ALA A 315 -0.36 -12.70 9.79
N HIS A 316 -0.88 -11.48 9.69
CA HIS A 316 -2.06 -11.04 10.47
C HIS A 316 -3.39 -11.51 9.88
N ALA A 317 -3.37 -12.16 8.72
CA ALA A 317 -4.55 -12.76 8.10
C ALA A 317 -4.88 -14.18 8.62
N ARG A 318 -4.05 -14.75 9.52
CA ARG A 318 -4.33 -16.06 10.13
C ARG A 318 -5.19 -15.90 11.39
N PRO A 319 -6.35 -16.61 11.49
CA PRO A 319 -7.27 -16.54 12.62
C PRO A 319 -6.70 -17.15 13.90
#